data_AF-A0A2J4P799-F1
#
_entry.id   AF-A0A2J4P799-F1
#
_cell.length_a   1.000
_cell.length_b   1.000
_cell.length_c   1.000
_cell.angle_alpha   90.00
_cell.angle_beta   90.00
_cell.angle_gamma   90.00
#
_symmetry.space_group_name_H-M   'P 1'
#
loop_
_entity.id
_entity.type
_entity.pdbx_description
1 polymer ?
#
loop_
_entity_poly.entity_id
_entity_poly.type
_entity_poly.pdbx_seq_one_letter_code
_entity_poly.pdbx_strand_id
1 'polypeptide(L)'
;CNQCAFICPHAAIRPALLNGEEQDAAPVGLLSKPAQGAKEYHYHLAISPLDCSGCGNCVDICPSRGKALKMQSLDSQRQMAPVWDYALALTPKSNPFRKTTVKGSQFETPLLEFSGACAGCGETPYARLITQLFGDRMLIANATGCSSIWGASAPSIPYTTNHRGHGPAWANSLFEDNAEFGLGMMLGGQAVRQQIADDMTAALALPV
;
A
#
# COMPACT_ATOMS: atom_id res chain seq x y z
N CYS A 1 13.67 -0.54 9.67
CA CYS A 1 14.17 -0.10 8.33
C CYS A 1 13.11 -0.27 7.24
N ASN A 2 12.09 -1.10 7.47
CA ASN A 2 10.93 -1.31 6.61
C ASN A 2 11.25 -1.97 5.25
N GLN A 3 12.47 -2.47 5.03
CA GLN A 3 12.82 -3.20 3.80
C GLN A 3 12.00 -4.48 3.61
N CYS A 4 11.63 -5.15 4.70
CA CYS A 4 10.77 -6.32 4.67
C CYS A 4 9.35 -6.02 4.15
N ALA A 5 8.78 -4.89 4.56
CA ALA A 5 7.53 -4.38 4.00
C ALA A 5 7.72 -3.94 2.54
N PHE A 6 8.80 -3.21 2.26
CA PHE A 6 9.16 -2.71 0.93
C PHE A 6 9.19 -3.81 -0.14
N ILE A 7 9.77 -4.97 0.17
CA ILE A 7 9.91 -6.08 -0.77
C ILE A 7 8.72 -7.04 -0.81
N CYS A 8 7.72 -6.89 0.09
CA CYS A 8 6.62 -7.83 0.15
C CYS A 8 5.75 -7.73 -1.12
N PRO A 9 5.56 -8.83 -1.87
CA PRO A 9 4.77 -8.82 -3.10
C PRO A 9 3.26 -8.77 -2.86
N HIS A 10 2.79 -9.01 -1.64
CA HIS A 10 1.35 -9.10 -1.33
C HIS A 10 0.89 -8.08 -0.28
N ALA A 11 1.77 -7.15 0.13
CA ALA A 11 1.50 -6.22 1.24
C ALA A 11 1.13 -6.93 2.57
N ALA A 12 1.52 -8.19 2.76
CA ALA A 12 1.22 -9.01 3.93
C ALA A 12 2.13 -8.72 5.15
N ILE A 13 3.04 -7.75 5.05
CA ILE A 13 3.86 -7.29 6.16
C ILE A 13 3.96 -5.76 6.11
N ARG A 14 3.56 -5.09 7.20
CA ARG A 14 3.42 -3.63 7.26
C ARG A 14 4.00 -3.08 8.56
N PRO A 15 4.74 -1.96 8.51
CA PRO A 15 5.09 -1.25 9.73
C PRO A 15 3.86 -0.48 10.24
N ALA A 16 3.61 -0.55 11.54
CA ALA A 16 2.56 0.18 12.23
C ALA A 16 3.19 1.13 13.26
N LEU A 17 2.62 2.34 13.36
CA LEU A 17 2.94 3.30 14.41
C LEU A 17 1.75 3.40 15.37
N LEU A 18 2.00 3.17 16.65
CA LEU A 18 1.03 3.28 17.73
C LEU A 18 1.35 4.51 18.57
N ASN A 19 0.35 5.32 18.89
CA ASN A 19 0.47 6.30 19.97
C ASN A 19 0.34 5.61 21.35
N GLY A 20 0.44 6.36 22.45
CA GLY A 20 0.36 5.79 23.79
C GLY A 20 -0.96 5.06 24.08
N GLU A 21 -2.10 5.66 23.73
CA GLU A 21 -3.43 5.06 23.96
C GLU A 21 -3.62 3.77 23.14
N GLU A 22 -3.21 3.77 21.88
CA GLU A 22 -3.24 2.59 21.01
C GLU A 22 -2.27 1.51 21.48
N GLN A 23 -1.14 1.88 22.08
CA GLN A 23 -0.25 0.89 22.66
C GLN A 23 -0.88 0.22 23.90
N ASP A 24 -1.50 1.01 24.76
CA ASP A 24 -2.14 0.53 25.99
C ASP A 24 -3.37 -0.35 25.69
N ALA A 25 -4.09 -0.03 24.61
CA ALA A 25 -5.23 -0.82 24.13
C ALA A 25 -4.85 -2.00 23.23
N ALA A 26 -3.56 -2.19 22.92
CA ALA A 26 -3.13 -3.23 21.99
C ALA A 26 -3.38 -4.64 22.56
N PRO A 27 -3.74 -5.63 21.72
CA PRO A 27 -3.91 -7.01 22.18
C PRO A 27 -2.58 -7.57 22.72
N VAL A 28 -2.65 -8.50 23.68
CA VAL A 28 -1.48 -9.07 24.38
C VAL A 28 -0.39 -9.60 23.43
N GLY A 29 -0.77 -10.11 22.26
CA GLY A 29 0.18 -10.60 21.25
C GLY A 29 0.92 -9.51 20.47
N LEU A 30 0.49 -8.25 20.54
CA LEU A 30 1.11 -7.13 19.82
C LEU A 30 2.36 -6.66 20.58
N LEU A 31 3.52 -7.08 20.09
CA LEU A 31 4.80 -6.60 20.60
C LEU A 31 5.24 -5.35 19.85
N SER A 32 5.51 -4.27 20.57
CA SER A 32 5.99 -3.01 20.00
C SER A 32 7.29 -2.57 20.67
N LYS A 33 7.97 -1.59 20.06
CA LYS A 33 9.16 -0.93 20.62
C LYS A 33 9.13 0.55 20.33
N PRO A 34 9.84 1.42 21.09
CA PRO A 34 9.93 2.83 20.75
C PRO A 34 10.37 3.06 19.30
N ALA A 35 9.64 3.91 18.57
CA ALA A 35 9.92 4.16 17.16
C ALA A 35 11.17 5.02 16.98
N GLN A 36 12.19 4.46 16.32
CA GLN A 36 13.43 5.18 16.06
C GLN A 36 13.18 6.34 15.10
N GLY A 37 13.44 7.57 15.54
CA GLY A 37 13.25 8.80 14.76
C GLY A 37 11.81 9.33 14.76
N ALA A 38 10.92 8.78 15.57
CA ALA A 38 9.55 9.29 15.76
C ALA A 38 9.15 9.09 17.24
N LYS A 39 9.61 10.00 18.11
CA LYS A 39 9.65 9.80 19.57
C LYS A 39 8.28 9.59 20.23
N GLU A 40 7.21 10.06 19.60
CA GLU A 40 5.84 9.98 20.12
C GLU A 40 5.16 8.65 19.80
N TYR A 41 5.83 7.77 19.05
CA TYR A 41 5.25 6.53 18.58
C TYR A 41 6.01 5.29 19.05
N HIS A 42 5.26 4.20 19.15
CA HIS A 42 5.77 2.85 19.20
C HIS A 42 5.66 2.21 17.81
N TYR A 43 6.69 1.47 17.43
CA TYR A 43 6.77 0.73 16.18
C TYR A 43 6.39 -0.73 16.41
N HIS A 44 5.45 -1.22 15.62
CA HIS A 44 5.13 -2.63 15.45
C HIS A 44 5.36 -3.05 13.99
N LEU A 45 5.72 -4.30 13.76
CA LEU A 45 5.83 -4.88 12.42
C LEU A 45 4.74 -5.96 12.30
N ALA A 46 3.61 -5.57 11.73
CA ALA A 46 2.46 -6.44 11.57
C ALA A 46 2.69 -7.39 10.39
N ILE A 47 2.25 -8.64 10.53
CA ILE A 47 2.30 -9.66 9.48
C ILE A 47 0.91 -10.29 9.38
N SER A 48 0.29 -10.30 8.21
CA SER A 48 -0.94 -11.05 7.96
C SER A 48 -0.59 -12.52 7.81
N PRO A 49 -1.01 -13.40 8.75
CA PRO A 49 -0.77 -14.83 8.58
C PRO A 49 -1.60 -15.42 7.44
N LEU A 50 -2.73 -14.81 7.08
CA LEU A 50 -3.69 -15.36 6.13
C LEU A 50 -3.49 -14.87 4.69
N ASP A 51 -2.82 -13.73 4.50
CA ASP A 51 -2.50 -13.20 3.17
C ASP A 51 -1.02 -13.40 2.77
N CYS A 52 -0.19 -13.89 3.70
CA CYS A 52 1.20 -14.17 3.42
C CYS A 52 1.35 -15.43 2.55
N SER A 53 2.02 -15.29 1.40
CA SER A 53 2.28 -16.40 0.48
C SER A 53 3.44 -17.32 0.90
N GLY A 54 4.09 -17.07 2.04
CA GLY A 54 5.24 -17.85 2.51
C GLY A 54 6.53 -17.74 1.67
N CYS A 55 6.69 -16.73 0.81
CA CYS A 55 7.81 -16.65 -0.15
C CYS A 55 9.20 -16.41 0.46
N GLY A 56 9.31 -15.92 1.70
CA GLY A 56 10.58 -15.72 2.39
C GLY A 56 11.36 -14.45 2.02
N ASN A 57 10.96 -13.67 1.00
CA ASN A 57 11.66 -12.46 0.56
C ASN A 57 11.95 -11.47 1.70
N CYS A 58 11.00 -11.29 2.62
CA CYS A 58 11.14 -10.38 3.75
C CYS A 58 12.21 -10.82 4.77
N VAL A 59 12.43 -12.12 4.92
CA VAL A 59 13.47 -12.71 5.79
C VAL A 59 14.83 -12.60 5.10
N ASP A 60 14.87 -12.92 3.81
CA ASP A 60 16.10 -12.89 3.02
C ASP A 60 16.72 -11.49 2.97
N ILE A 61 15.92 -10.47 2.67
CA ILE A 61 16.43 -9.09 2.60
C ILE A 61 16.75 -8.48 3.97
N CYS A 62 16.32 -9.11 5.07
CA CYS A 62 16.48 -8.52 6.41
C CYS A 62 17.97 -8.25 6.71
N PRO A 63 18.37 -6.97 6.89
CA PRO A 63 19.78 -6.61 7.04
C PRO A 63 20.31 -6.78 8.48
N SER A 64 19.44 -7.13 9.44
CA SER A 64 19.84 -7.31 10.84
C SER A 64 20.75 -8.53 10.99
N ARG A 65 21.86 -8.36 11.72
CA ARG A 65 22.64 -9.49 12.21
C ARG A 65 21.72 -10.42 13.03
N GLY A 66 21.79 -11.72 12.77
CA GLY A 66 20.94 -12.72 13.41
C GLY A 66 19.48 -12.80 12.89
N LYS A 67 19.13 -12.00 11.86
CA LYS A 67 17.80 -11.92 11.22
C LYS A 67 16.66 -11.57 12.18
N ALA A 68 16.05 -10.40 11.99
CA ALA A 68 14.91 -9.97 12.81
C ALA A 68 13.59 -10.68 12.47
N LEU A 69 13.55 -11.42 11.35
CA LEU A 69 12.43 -12.23 10.92
C LEU A 69 12.90 -13.68 10.72
N LYS A 70 12.04 -14.64 11.05
CA LYS A 70 12.27 -16.07 10.82
C LYS A 70 10.99 -16.70 10.30
N MET A 71 11.12 -17.58 9.32
CA MET A 71 9.97 -18.37 8.85
C MET A 71 9.54 -19.34 9.94
N GLN A 72 8.22 -19.45 10.11
CA GLN A 72 7.55 -20.38 11.03
C GLN A 72 6.42 -21.08 10.29
N SER A 73 5.92 -22.20 10.82
CA SER A 73 4.73 -22.85 10.26
C SER A 73 3.51 -21.93 10.40
N LEU A 74 2.62 -21.94 9.40
CA LEU A 74 1.40 -21.14 9.43
C LEU A 74 0.57 -21.42 10.69
N ASP A 75 0.39 -22.69 11.07
CA ASP A 75 -0.42 -23.07 12.23
C ASP A 75 0.09 -22.47 13.54
N SER A 76 1.41 -22.27 13.67
CA SER A 76 2.00 -21.60 14.84
C SER A 76 1.77 -20.08 14.87
N GLN A 77 1.29 -19.48 13.77
CA GLN A 77 1.13 -18.04 13.61
C GLN A 77 -0.33 -17.62 13.34
N ARG A 78 -1.26 -18.55 13.06
CA ARG A 78 -2.67 -18.23 12.74
C ARG A 78 -3.33 -17.38 13.81
N GLN A 79 -3.00 -17.58 15.09
CA GLN A 79 -3.53 -16.80 16.21
C GLN A 79 -3.11 -15.32 16.21
N MET A 80 -2.21 -14.90 15.30
CA MET A 80 -1.80 -13.51 15.13
C MET A 80 -2.75 -12.71 14.22
N ALA A 81 -3.77 -13.33 13.61
CA ALA A 81 -4.74 -12.61 12.79
C ALA A 81 -5.40 -11.42 13.51
N PRO A 82 -5.85 -11.53 14.79
CA PRO A 82 -6.38 -10.37 15.51
C PRO A 82 -5.36 -9.25 15.75
N VAL A 83 -4.07 -9.57 15.86
CA VAL A 83 -2.99 -8.57 15.99
C VAL A 83 -2.81 -7.81 14.67
N TRP A 84 -2.91 -8.50 13.55
CA TRP A 84 -2.92 -7.89 12.22
C TRP A 84 -4.12 -6.96 12.04
N ASP A 85 -5.32 -7.43 12.38
CA ASP A 85 -6.56 -6.64 12.26
C ASP A 85 -6.49 -5.37 13.12
N TYR A 86 -5.99 -5.48 14.35
CA TYR A 86 -5.75 -4.32 15.21
C TYR A 86 -4.79 -3.32 14.58
N ALA A 87 -3.68 -3.79 14.00
CA ALA A 87 -2.68 -2.94 13.37
C ALA A 87 -3.23 -2.21 12.13
N LEU A 88 -4.14 -2.83 11.37
CA LEU A 88 -4.83 -2.18 10.25
C LEU A 88 -5.90 -1.18 10.69
N ALA A 89 -6.52 -1.40 11.85
CA ALA A 89 -7.56 -0.54 12.42
C ALA A 89 -7.00 0.70 13.14
N LEU A 90 -5.68 0.81 13.29
CA LEU A 90 -5.05 1.98 13.92
C LEU A 90 -5.46 3.28 13.22
N THR A 91 -5.57 4.35 14.00
CA THR A 91 -5.94 5.66 13.46
C THR A 91 -4.91 6.14 12.43
N PRO A 92 -5.33 6.75 11.31
CA PRO A 92 -4.42 7.32 10.33
C PRO A 92 -3.50 8.36 10.96
N LYS A 93 -2.20 8.25 10.70
CA LYS A 93 -1.16 9.16 11.24
C LYS A 93 -0.44 9.85 10.10
N SER A 94 0.00 11.08 10.35
CA SER A 94 0.93 11.73 9.44
C SER A 94 2.24 10.94 9.42
N ASN A 95 2.79 10.70 8.24
CA ASN A 95 4.07 10.02 8.09
C ASN A 95 5.18 10.88 8.72
N PRO A 96 5.87 10.40 9.77
CA PRO A 96 6.93 11.16 10.42
C PRO A 96 8.25 11.15 9.63
N PHE A 97 8.29 10.50 8.45
CA PHE A 97 9.46 10.40 7.60
C PHE A 97 9.16 10.89 6.17
N ARG A 98 10.21 11.15 5.40
CA ARG A 98 10.08 11.48 3.97
C ARG A 98 9.62 10.25 3.18
N LYS A 99 8.47 10.33 2.52
CA LYS A 99 7.93 9.26 1.67
C LYS A 99 8.87 8.83 0.53
N THR A 100 9.79 9.70 0.11
CA THR A 100 10.82 9.40 -0.91
C THR A 100 11.99 8.52 -0.41
N THR A 101 11.90 7.99 0.81
CA THR A 101 12.90 7.06 1.36
C THR A 101 12.31 5.66 1.50
N VAL A 102 13.16 4.62 1.49
CA VAL A 102 12.71 3.23 1.73
C VAL A 102 11.96 3.12 3.05
N LYS A 103 12.43 3.75 4.13
CA LYS A 103 11.74 3.72 5.42
C LYS A 103 10.38 4.44 5.35
N GLY A 104 10.39 5.68 4.86
CA GLY A 104 9.21 6.55 4.88
C GLY A 104 8.10 6.08 3.95
N SER A 105 8.41 5.62 2.74
CA SER A 105 7.40 5.09 1.80
C SER A 105 6.55 3.99 2.42
N GLN A 106 7.10 3.19 3.32
CA GLN A 106 6.40 2.06 3.90
C GLN A 106 5.45 2.41 5.05
N PHE A 107 5.46 3.66 5.52
CA PHE A 107 4.42 4.17 6.44
C PHE A 107 3.22 4.75 5.69
N GLU A 108 3.28 4.89 4.37
CA GLU A 108 2.11 5.18 3.55
C GLU A 108 1.28 3.91 3.36
N THR A 109 -0.05 4.05 3.36
CA THR A 109 -0.97 2.93 3.11
C THR A 109 -0.70 2.34 1.72
N PRO A 110 -0.38 1.04 1.59
CA PRO A 110 -0.31 0.39 0.29
C PRO A 110 -1.72 0.30 -0.30
N LEU A 111 -1.92 0.80 -1.52
CA LEU A 111 -3.22 0.72 -2.22
C LEU A 111 -3.23 -0.38 -3.29
N LEU A 112 -2.34 -1.36 -3.12
CA LEU A 112 -2.30 -2.63 -3.82
C LEU A 112 -1.92 -3.70 -2.79
N GLU A 113 -2.84 -4.61 -2.49
CA GLU A 113 -2.70 -5.61 -1.44
C GLU A 113 -3.34 -6.95 -1.83
N PHE A 114 -2.75 -8.06 -1.37
CA PHE A 114 -3.34 -9.40 -1.45
C PHE A 114 -3.77 -9.87 -2.86
N SER A 115 -2.98 -9.50 -3.89
CA SER A 115 -3.24 -9.91 -5.27
C SER A 115 -3.07 -11.42 -5.48
N GLY A 116 -3.67 -11.93 -6.56
CA GLY A 116 -3.50 -13.32 -7.00
C GLY A 116 -2.14 -13.64 -7.63
N ALA A 117 -1.13 -12.79 -7.46
CA ALA A 117 0.20 -13.01 -8.01
C ALA A 117 0.93 -14.16 -7.32
N CYS A 118 1.90 -14.78 -8.01
CA CYS A 118 2.71 -15.87 -7.49
C CYS A 118 3.43 -15.50 -6.18
N ALA A 119 3.72 -16.49 -5.35
CA ALA A 119 4.59 -16.32 -4.19
C ALA A 119 5.96 -15.79 -4.62
N GLY A 120 6.35 -14.60 -4.13
CA GLY A 120 7.62 -13.98 -4.51
C GLY A 120 7.60 -13.28 -5.87
N CYS A 121 6.42 -12.94 -6.41
CA CYS A 121 6.29 -12.20 -7.68
C CYS A 121 7.20 -10.96 -7.73
N GLY A 122 7.91 -10.80 -8.85
CA GLY A 122 8.82 -9.67 -9.06
C GLY A 122 8.13 -8.37 -9.49
N GLU A 123 6.85 -8.40 -9.86
CA GLU A 123 6.13 -7.21 -10.38
C GLU A 123 5.50 -6.38 -9.27
N THR A 124 4.77 -7.04 -8.37
CA THR A 124 3.87 -6.38 -7.41
C THR A 124 4.57 -5.49 -6.36
N PRO A 125 5.82 -5.75 -5.90
CA PRO A 125 6.52 -4.80 -5.04
C PRO A 125 6.70 -3.42 -5.68
N TYR A 126 6.92 -3.36 -7.00
CA TYR A 126 7.05 -2.09 -7.73
C TYR A 126 5.70 -1.38 -7.83
N ALA A 127 4.65 -2.09 -8.27
CA ALA A 127 3.31 -1.51 -8.38
C ALA A 127 2.81 -1.00 -7.03
N ARG A 128 3.00 -1.77 -5.95
CA ARG A 128 2.63 -1.37 -4.58
C ARG A 128 3.37 -0.12 -4.10
N LEU A 129 4.67 0.00 -4.40
CA LEU A 129 5.42 1.21 -4.05
C LEU A 129 4.88 2.45 -4.78
N ILE A 130 4.51 2.32 -6.06
CA ILE A 130 3.92 3.42 -6.84
C ILE A 130 2.61 3.87 -6.18
N THR A 131 1.76 2.93 -5.74
CA THR A 131 0.50 3.30 -5.07
C THR A 131 0.73 3.97 -3.71
N GLN A 132 1.79 3.60 -2.97
CA GLN A 132 2.17 4.29 -1.73
C GLN A 132 2.63 5.74 -1.96
N LEU A 133 3.14 6.07 -3.15
CA LEU A 133 3.65 7.41 -3.45
C LEU A 133 2.61 8.34 -4.08
N PHE A 134 1.74 7.78 -4.93
CA PHE A 134 0.84 8.52 -5.82
C PHE A 134 -0.60 7.96 -5.89
N GLY A 135 -0.90 6.90 -5.14
CA GLY A 135 -2.15 6.15 -5.26
C GLY A 135 -3.42 6.94 -4.92
N ASP A 136 -3.30 8.07 -4.21
CA ASP A 136 -4.45 8.92 -3.85
C ASP A 136 -5.06 9.68 -5.03
N ARG A 137 -4.38 9.71 -6.19
CA ARG A 137 -4.75 10.53 -7.35
C ARG A 137 -4.30 9.95 -8.69
N MET A 138 -3.96 8.66 -8.75
CA MET A 138 -3.46 8.03 -9.97
C MET A 138 -4.56 7.33 -10.76
N LEU A 139 -4.39 7.36 -12.08
CA LEU A 139 -5.11 6.53 -13.05
C LEU A 139 -4.13 5.45 -13.55
N ILE A 140 -4.60 4.22 -13.71
CA ILE A 140 -3.81 3.10 -14.23
C ILE A 140 -4.49 2.59 -15.51
N ALA A 141 -3.84 2.82 -16.64
CA ALA A 141 -4.06 2.07 -17.87
C ALA A 141 -3.12 0.84 -17.85
N ASN A 142 -3.70 -0.35 -17.71
CA ASN A 142 -2.96 -1.59 -17.58
C ASN A 142 -3.11 -2.45 -18.83
N ALA A 143 -1.99 -2.83 -19.45
CA ALA A 143 -2.00 -3.75 -20.59
C ALA A 143 -2.43 -5.15 -20.15
N THR A 144 -2.97 -5.95 -21.07
CA THR A 144 -3.24 -7.36 -20.80
C THR A 144 -1.93 -8.12 -20.57
N GLY A 145 -1.94 -9.04 -19.60
CA GLY A 145 -0.75 -9.77 -19.14
C GLY A 145 -0.83 -10.07 -17.65
N CYS A 146 0.27 -10.55 -17.05
CA CYS A 146 0.31 -10.89 -15.62
C CYS A 146 -0.27 -9.78 -14.74
N SER A 147 0.08 -8.52 -15.01
CA SER A 147 -0.40 -7.35 -14.28
C SER A 147 -1.92 -7.14 -14.34
N SER A 148 -2.56 -7.45 -15.47
CA SER A 148 -4.03 -7.47 -15.55
C SER A 148 -4.65 -8.67 -14.83
N ILE A 149 -3.98 -9.83 -14.85
CA ILE A 149 -4.48 -11.05 -14.22
C ILE A 149 -4.44 -10.93 -12.70
N TRP A 150 -3.28 -10.63 -12.11
CA TRP A 150 -3.24 -10.43 -10.66
C TRP A 150 -3.93 -9.13 -10.24
N GLY A 151 -4.08 -8.15 -11.14
CA GLY A 151 -4.64 -6.83 -10.85
C GLY A 151 -6.16 -6.72 -10.92
N ALA A 152 -6.85 -7.58 -11.66
CA ALA A 152 -8.31 -7.50 -11.83
C ALA A 152 -9.01 -8.82 -12.26
N SER A 153 -8.52 -9.98 -11.82
CA SER A 153 -9.27 -11.23 -12.04
C SER A 153 -10.48 -11.31 -11.12
N ALA A 154 -11.66 -11.06 -11.68
CA ALA A 154 -12.92 -11.12 -10.94
C ALA A 154 -13.09 -12.48 -10.21
N PRO A 155 -13.59 -12.47 -8.96
CA PRO A 155 -14.13 -11.31 -8.22
C PRO A 155 -13.11 -10.58 -7.33
N SER A 156 -11.82 -10.96 -7.33
CA SER A 156 -10.83 -10.43 -6.40
C SER A 156 -10.10 -9.21 -6.97
N ILE A 157 -10.30 -8.04 -6.36
CA ILE A 157 -9.69 -6.77 -6.79
C ILE A 157 -8.69 -6.31 -5.71
N PRO A 158 -7.37 -6.36 -5.96
CA PRO A 158 -6.35 -6.03 -4.96
C PRO A 158 -6.06 -4.54 -4.81
N TYR A 159 -6.53 -3.71 -5.76
CA TYR A 159 -6.45 -2.26 -5.62
C TYR A 159 -7.52 -1.79 -4.65
N THR A 160 -7.10 -0.98 -3.67
CA THR A 160 -7.95 -0.54 -2.56
C THR A 160 -7.91 0.98 -2.40
N THR A 161 -8.64 1.50 -1.42
CA THR A 161 -8.68 2.92 -1.09
C THR A 161 -8.01 3.22 0.24
N ASN A 162 -7.53 4.44 0.39
CA ASN A 162 -7.04 4.95 1.67
C ASN A 162 -8.20 5.32 2.60
N HIS A 163 -7.88 5.77 3.82
CA HIS A 163 -8.87 6.18 4.82
C HIS A 163 -9.80 7.34 4.40
N ARG A 164 -9.52 8.02 3.28
CA ARG A 164 -10.38 9.08 2.70
C ARG A 164 -11.28 8.56 1.58
N GLY A 165 -11.23 7.26 1.29
CA GLY A 165 -11.92 6.65 0.15
C GLY A 165 -11.25 6.92 -1.20
N HIS A 166 -10.01 7.43 -1.23
CA HIS A 166 -9.29 7.68 -2.48
C HIS A 166 -8.34 6.52 -2.79
N GLY A 167 -8.28 6.11 -4.06
CA GLY A 167 -7.34 5.08 -4.51
C GLY A 167 -7.15 5.08 -6.03
N PRO A 168 -6.30 4.18 -6.54
CA PRO A 168 -6.04 4.09 -7.97
C PRO A 168 -7.31 3.76 -8.75
N ALA A 169 -7.63 4.57 -9.75
CA ALA A 169 -8.64 4.21 -10.74
C ALA A 169 -7.98 3.32 -11.80
N TRP A 170 -8.37 2.05 -11.86
CA TRP A 170 -7.72 1.03 -12.67
C TRP A 170 -8.61 0.58 -13.83
N ALA A 171 -8.03 0.46 -15.02
CA ALA A 171 -8.70 -0.15 -16.16
C ALA A 171 -7.71 -0.90 -17.07
N ASN A 172 -8.18 -1.97 -17.67
CA ASN A 172 -7.52 -2.71 -18.74
C ASN A 172 -8.39 -2.63 -19.98
N SER A 173 -7.82 -2.10 -21.06
CA SER A 173 -8.46 -2.11 -22.39
C SER A 173 -8.12 -3.43 -23.08
N LEU A 174 -7.14 -3.44 -23.96
CA LEU A 174 -6.65 -4.64 -24.64
C LEU A 174 -5.15 -4.84 -24.40
N PHE A 175 -4.58 -5.81 -25.10
CA PHE A 175 -3.17 -6.12 -24.98
C PHE A 175 -2.31 -5.10 -25.75
N GLU A 176 -2.79 -4.71 -26.91
CA GLU A 176 -2.08 -3.97 -27.95
C GLU A 176 -2.25 -2.46 -27.88
N ASP A 177 -3.21 -1.93 -27.09
CA ASP A 177 -3.63 -0.52 -27.12
C ASP A 177 -3.37 0.25 -25.82
N ASN A 178 -2.59 -0.31 -24.90
CA ASN A 178 -2.48 0.22 -23.54
C ASN A 178 -1.93 1.67 -23.49
N ALA A 179 -1.00 2.00 -24.39
CA ALA A 179 -0.39 3.33 -24.41
C ALA A 179 -1.38 4.38 -24.89
N GLU A 180 -2.12 4.07 -25.95
CA GLU A 180 -3.18 4.88 -26.55
C GLU A 180 -4.35 5.03 -25.60
N PHE A 181 -4.71 3.97 -24.87
CA PHE A 181 -5.71 4.01 -23.82
C PHE A 181 -5.32 4.96 -22.68
N GLY A 182 -4.07 4.88 -22.21
CA GLY A 182 -3.53 5.82 -21.23
C GLY A 182 -3.44 7.26 -21.75
N LEU A 183 -3.12 7.45 -23.03
CA LEU A 183 -3.15 8.77 -23.68
C LEU A 183 -4.57 9.34 -23.67
N GLY A 184 -5.59 8.53 -23.96
CA GLY A 184 -6.99 8.91 -23.89
C GLY A 184 -7.40 9.37 -22.48
N MET A 185 -7.01 8.63 -21.43
CA MET A 185 -7.24 9.04 -20.04
C MET A 185 -6.61 10.40 -19.74
N MET A 186 -5.38 10.64 -20.22
CA MET A 186 -4.66 11.89 -20.01
C MET A 186 -5.36 13.07 -20.69
N LEU A 187 -5.73 12.93 -21.97
CA LEU A 187 -6.45 13.96 -22.72
C LEU A 187 -7.83 14.27 -22.09
N GLY A 188 -8.57 13.22 -21.71
CA GLY A 188 -9.85 13.39 -21.01
C GLY A 188 -9.71 14.11 -19.68
N GLY A 189 -8.71 13.74 -18.88
CA GLY A 189 -8.39 14.42 -17.63
C GLY A 189 -7.99 15.88 -17.82
N GLN A 190 -7.22 16.20 -18.86
CA GLN A 190 -6.88 17.59 -19.21
C GLN A 190 -8.12 18.40 -19.61
N ALA A 191 -8.99 17.85 -20.45
CA ALA A 191 -10.21 18.53 -20.87
C ALA A 191 -11.13 18.87 -19.68
N VAL A 192 -11.35 17.92 -18.77
CA VAL A 192 -12.14 18.16 -17.54
C VAL A 192 -11.50 19.25 -16.67
N ARG A 193 -10.17 19.22 -16.49
CA ARG A 193 -9.47 20.23 -15.69
C ARG A 193 -9.50 21.62 -16.33
N GLN A 194 -9.43 21.69 -17.66
CA GLN A 194 -9.54 22.94 -18.40
C GLN A 194 -10.95 23.54 -18.23
N GLN A 195 -12.00 22.73 -18.37
CA GLN A 195 -13.37 23.18 -18.14
C GLN A 195 -13.54 23.76 -16.73
N ILE A 196 -13.02 23.08 -15.70
CA ILE A 196 -13.08 23.59 -14.32
C ILE A 196 -12.33 24.93 -14.20
N ALA A 197 -11.16 25.08 -14.83
CA ALA A 197 -10.40 26.33 -14.78
C ALA A 197 -11.15 27.49 -15.47
N ASP A 198 -11.80 27.21 -16.60
CA ASP A 198 -12.61 28.19 -17.33
C ASP A 198 -13.84 28.60 -16.50
N ASP A 199 -14.53 27.63 -15.89
CA ASP A 199 -15.66 27.88 -15.00
C ASP A 199 -15.27 28.75 -13.79
N MET A 200 -14.11 28.47 -13.17
CA MET A 200 -13.58 29.29 -12.07
C MET A 200 -13.23 30.70 -12.53
N THR A 201 -12.68 30.86 -13.74
CA THR A 201 -12.39 32.17 -14.31
C THR A 201 -13.66 32.97 -14.56
N ALA A 202 -14.71 32.33 -15.09
CA ALA A 202 -16.02 32.95 -15.27
C ALA A 202 -16.65 33.34 -13.93
N ALA A 203 -16.54 32.49 -12.90
CA ALA A 203 -17.08 32.77 -11.57
C ALA A 203 -16.43 34.01 -10.92
N LEU A 204 -15.13 34.24 -11.13
CA LEU A 204 -14.43 35.43 -10.62
C LEU A 204 -14.92 36.75 -11.26
N ALA A 205 -15.55 36.69 -12.42
CA ALA A 205 -16.12 37.87 -13.09
C ALA A 205 -17.55 38.20 -12.63
N LEU A 206 -18.17 37.36 -11.78
CA LEU A 206 -19.49 37.62 -11.24
C LEU A 206 -19.43 38.75 -10.19
N PRO A 207 -20.44 39.63 -10.13
CA PRO A 207 -20.54 40.62 -9.07
C PRO A 207 -20.67 39.93 -7.70
N VAL A 208 -19.97 40.46 -6.70
CA VAL A 208 -20.00 40.03 -5.29
C VAL A 208 -21.26 40.56 -4.60
#